data_AF-L8EUI3-F1
#
_entry.id   AF-L8EUI3-F1
#
_cell.length_a   1.000
_cell.length_b   1.000
_cell.length_c   1.000
_cell.angle_alpha   90.00
_cell.angle_beta   90.00
_cell.angle_gamma   90.00
#
_symmetry.space_group_name_H-M   'P 1'
#
loop_
_entity.id
_entity.type
_entity.pdbx_description
1 polymer ?
#
loop_
_entity_poly.entity_id
_entity_poly.type
_entity_poly.pdbx_seq_one_letter_code
_entity_poly.pdbx_strand_id
1 'polypeptide(L)'
;MTEPPSLPRRAFLARTGGLGAAGAGLAGGHGRAAAAPMPGVEELIGLVRPVLAQLALDTFRGLAAFALPGDDAYSRAQGTPRGRAGGVTAEAGELVEASLDRFVPFPQEVARPLTMALVTATAEAGIELPRHLPSELGRLDAALRLLLRGDEKIPLSLVAAVLLGLLAAQVNPAATGGPFLSPFSRLSYRDKARAFELLEHTDSDLVALLDTHLPQPLRGSVSGLLKYLGSGLLSLVAFGCFTEHAVWDAARRDITALPVGWRLTGYDGRTDGLDDLKGYYQGRKEAVGRA
;
A
#
# COMPACT_ATOMS: atom_id res chain seq x y z
N MET A 1 -21.60 33.78 -3.56
CA MET A 1 -20.71 32.70 -3.10
C MET A 1 -20.50 32.90 -1.61
N THR A 2 -21.10 32.05 -0.78
CA THR A 2 -21.04 32.11 0.68
C THR A 2 -20.21 30.93 1.18
N GLU A 3 -19.12 31.24 1.86
CA GLU A 3 -18.26 30.28 2.58
C GLU A 3 -19.09 29.48 3.61
N PRO A 4 -18.84 28.17 3.81
CA PRO A 4 -19.47 27.42 4.88
C PRO A 4 -18.90 27.84 6.25
N PRO A 5 -19.71 27.81 7.33
CA PRO A 5 -19.29 28.29 8.64
C PRO A 5 -18.22 27.36 9.25
N SER A 6 -17.05 27.92 9.56
CA SER A 6 -15.99 27.24 10.31
C SER A 6 -16.32 27.22 11.81
N LEU A 7 -16.17 26.06 12.45
CA LEU A 7 -16.34 25.92 13.90
C LEU A 7 -15.25 26.74 14.62
N PRO A 8 -15.61 27.62 15.58
CA PRO A 8 -14.63 28.46 16.25
C PRO A 8 -13.66 27.60 17.08
N ARG A 9 -12.36 27.77 16.80
CA ARG A 9 -11.17 27.11 17.40
C ARG A 9 -11.24 26.94 18.93
N ARG A 10 -11.93 27.82 19.64
CA ARG A 10 -12.11 27.80 21.09
C ARG A 10 -13.05 26.69 21.60
N ALA A 11 -14.07 26.32 20.81
CA ALA A 11 -14.98 25.21 21.14
C ALA A 11 -14.30 23.84 20.92
N PHE A 12 -13.38 23.77 19.95
CA PHE A 12 -12.55 22.59 19.69
C PHE A 12 -11.51 22.36 20.80
N LEU A 13 -10.78 23.40 21.21
CA LEU A 13 -9.78 23.32 22.28
C LEU A 13 -10.39 23.00 23.67
N ALA A 14 -11.63 23.42 23.93
CA ALA A 14 -12.33 23.09 25.18
C ALA A 14 -12.72 21.60 25.28
N ARG A 15 -12.91 20.90 24.16
CA ARG A 15 -13.21 19.46 24.14
C ARG A 15 -11.96 18.57 24.17
N THR A 16 -10.81 19.08 23.76
CA THR A 16 -9.53 18.32 23.77
C THR A 16 -8.73 18.50 25.06
N GLY A 17 -8.95 19.57 25.83
CA GLY A 17 -8.26 19.83 27.10
C GLY A 17 -8.64 18.93 28.28
N GLY A 18 -9.70 18.11 28.17
CA GLY A 18 -10.19 17.26 29.26
C GLY A 18 -9.48 15.91 29.45
N LEU A 19 -8.56 15.53 28.55
CA LEU A 19 -7.90 14.21 28.56
C LEU A 19 -6.38 14.26 28.81
N GLY A 20 -5.84 15.43 29.16
CA GLY A 20 -4.40 15.67 29.30
C GLY A 20 -3.76 15.35 30.66
N ALA A 21 -4.45 14.70 31.60
CA ALA A 21 -3.98 14.56 32.99
C ALA A 21 -3.45 13.17 33.39
N ALA A 22 -3.14 12.27 32.45
CA ALA A 22 -2.63 10.92 32.76
C ALA A 22 -1.27 10.56 32.12
N GLY A 23 -0.51 11.55 31.63
CA GLY A 23 0.70 11.31 30.83
C GLY A 23 2.05 11.51 31.51
N ALA A 24 2.11 11.84 32.80
CA ALA A 24 3.36 12.27 33.45
C ALA A 24 4.18 11.15 34.14
N GLY A 25 3.97 9.87 33.80
CA GLY A 25 4.45 8.75 34.62
C GLY A 25 5.46 7.76 34.04
N LEU A 26 5.89 7.84 32.77
CA LEU A 26 6.65 6.74 32.16
C LEU A 26 7.92 7.19 31.42
N ALA A 27 8.87 7.75 32.17
CA ALA A 27 10.28 7.72 31.83
C ALA A 27 10.99 6.79 32.84
N GLY A 28 10.92 5.49 32.60
CA GLY A 28 11.58 4.48 33.41
C GLY A 28 11.41 3.07 32.82
N GLY A 29 12.52 2.50 32.33
CA GLY A 29 12.78 1.08 32.04
C GLY A 29 11.62 0.20 31.56
N HIS A 30 11.61 -0.13 30.26
CA HIS A 30 10.76 -1.21 29.73
C HIS A 30 11.62 -2.42 29.31
N GLY A 31 11.79 -3.37 30.23
CA GLY A 31 11.91 -4.77 29.82
C GLY A 31 10.58 -5.18 29.17
N ARG A 32 10.63 -5.59 27.89
CA ARG A 32 9.47 -6.17 27.20
C ARG A 32 9.17 -7.53 27.84
N ALA A 33 8.15 -7.57 28.69
CA ALA A 33 7.51 -8.83 29.02
C ALA A 33 6.72 -9.28 27.78
N ALA A 34 7.11 -10.40 27.19
CA ALA A 34 6.30 -11.06 26.17
C ALA A 34 4.96 -11.42 26.83
N ALA A 35 3.86 -10.82 26.36
CA ALA A 35 2.53 -11.20 26.81
C ALA A 35 2.30 -12.67 26.43
N ALA A 36 1.82 -13.48 27.38
CA ALA A 36 1.46 -14.85 27.09
C ALA A 36 0.37 -14.88 25.99
N PRO A 37 0.41 -15.81 25.01
CA PRO A 37 -0.61 -15.91 23.99
C PRO A 37 -1.99 -16.11 24.65
N MET A 38 -2.94 -15.23 24.32
CA MET A 38 -4.32 -15.39 24.77
C MET A 38 -4.96 -16.56 24.02
N PRO A 39 -5.57 -17.54 24.71
CA PRO A 39 -6.26 -18.65 24.05
C PRO A 39 -7.31 -18.12 23.05
N GLY A 40 -7.27 -18.61 21.80
CA GLY A 40 -8.18 -18.22 20.72
C GLY A 40 -7.77 -16.99 19.91
N VAL A 41 -6.90 -16.10 20.41
CA VAL A 41 -6.43 -14.93 19.64
C VAL A 41 -5.58 -15.38 18.44
N GLU A 42 -4.69 -16.34 18.64
CA GLU A 42 -3.84 -16.88 17.56
C GLU A 42 -4.65 -17.52 16.43
N GLU A 43 -5.71 -18.26 16.78
CA GLU A 43 -6.60 -18.89 15.80
C GLU A 43 -7.33 -17.84 14.97
N LEU A 44 -7.87 -16.80 15.61
CA LEU A 44 -8.51 -15.68 14.92
C LEU A 44 -7.52 -14.90 14.04
N ILE A 45 -6.27 -14.74 14.49
CA ILE A 45 -5.20 -14.13 13.67
C ILE A 45 -4.93 -15.00 12.44
N GLY A 46 -4.88 -16.33 12.62
CA GLY A 46 -4.74 -17.29 11.52
C GLY A 46 -5.82 -17.16 10.45
N LEU A 47 -7.06 -16.79 10.83
CA LEU A 47 -8.16 -16.53 9.90
C LEU A 47 -8.03 -15.18 9.18
N VAL A 48 -7.61 -14.13 9.89
CA VAL A 48 -7.57 -12.76 9.36
C VAL A 48 -6.33 -12.50 8.51
N ARG A 49 -5.18 -13.06 8.88
CA ARG A 49 -3.90 -12.88 8.18
C ARG A 49 -3.99 -13.09 6.66
N PRO A 50 -4.53 -14.21 6.13
CA PRO A 50 -4.63 -14.41 4.69
C PRO A 50 -5.54 -13.39 4.02
N VAL A 51 -6.63 -12.97 4.69
CA VAL A 51 -7.55 -11.95 4.15
C VAL A 51 -6.87 -10.60 4.04
N LEU A 52 -6.07 -10.20 5.03
CA LEU A 52 -5.33 -8.94 5.00
C LEU A 52 -4.20 -8.95 3.97
N ALA A 53 -3.51 -10.08 3.79
CA ALA A 53 -2.54 -10.24 2.71
C ALA A 53 -3.23 -10.14 1.34
N GLN A 54 -4.37 -10.79 1.16
CA GLN A 54 -5.15 -10.66 -0.08
C GLN A 54 -5.69 -9.24 -0.30
N LEU A 55 -6.07 -8.52 0.75
CA LEU A 55 -6.46 -7.10 0.66
C LEU A 55 -5.28 -6.23 0.19
N ALA A 56 -4.09 -6.48 0.72
CA ALA A 56 -2.87 -5.77 0.29
C ALA A 56 -2.58 -6.03 -1.19
N LEU A 57 -2.47 -7.31 -1.58
CA LEU A 57 -2.23 -7.70 -2.96
C LEU A 57 -3.31 -7.19 -3.92
N ASP A 58 -4.59 -7.30 -3.55
CA ASP A 58 -5.71 -6.79 -4.34
C ASP A 58 -5.59 -5.29 -4.58
N THR A 59 -5.14 -4.53 -3.57
CA THR A 59 -4.85 -3.09 -3.69
C THR A 59 -3.75 -2.83 -4.72
N PHE A 60 -2.63 -3.55 -4.64
CA PHE A 60 -1.51 -3.34 -5.56
C PHE A 60 -1.78 -3.84 -6.97
N ARG A 61 -2.63 -4.84 -7.16
CA ARG A 61 -3.15 -5.20 -8.49
C ARG A 61 -4.05 -4.11 -9.05
N GLY A 62 -4.89 -3.49 -8.22
CA GLY A 62 -5.66 -2.30 -8.59
C GLY A 62 -4.76 -1.13 -8.98
N LEU A 63 -3.62 -0.96 -8.32
CA LEU A 63 -2.60 0.03 -8.65
C LEU A 63 -1.85 -0.31 -9.95
N ALA A 64 -1.53 -1.58 -10.19
CA ALA A 64 -0.90 -2.05 -11.42
C ALA A 64 -1.79 -1.80 -12.64
N ALA A 65 -3.08 -2.10 -12.53
CA ALA A 65 -4.05 -1.73 -13.57
C ALA A 65 -4.16 -0.22 -13.78
N PHE A 66 -4.05 0.58 -12.71
CA PHE A 66 -4.07 2.04 -12.81
C PHE A 66 -2.86 2.57 -13.58
N ALA A 67 -1.65 2.08 -13.28
CA ALA A 67 -0.43 2.50 -13.94
C ALA A 67 -0.35 2.02 -15.39
N LEU A 68 -0.75 0.77 -15.67
CA LEU A 68 -0.70 0.19 -16.99
C LEU A 68 -1.95 -0.68 -17.24
N PRO A 69 -3.05 -0.11 -17.76
CA PRO A 69 -4.26 -0.86 -18.01
C PRO A 69 -4.05 -1.98 -19.03
N GLY A 70 -4.64 -3.14 -18.77
CA GLY A 70 -4.59 -4.36 -19.58
C GLY A 70 -5.96 -4.95 -19.91
N ASP A 71 -5.98 -6.24 -20.24
CA ASP A 71 -7.16 -7.06 -20.52
C ASP A 71 -7.74 -7.75 -19.27
N ASP A 72 -7.34 -7.31 -18.08
CA ASP A 72 -7.70 -7.88 -16.80
C ASP A 72 -9.00 -7.29 -16.19
N ALA A 73 -9.46 -7.89 -15.09
CA ALA A 73 -10.70 -7.49 -14.41
C ALA A 73 -10.59 -6.11 -13.72
N TYR A 74 -9.41 -5.73 -13.22
CA TYR A 74 -9.20 -4.44 -12.57
C TYR A 74 -9.25 -3.31 -13.60
N SER A 75 -8.66 -3.51 -14.78
CA SER A 75 -8.70 -2.58 -15.90
C SER A 75 -10.12 -2.36 -16.43
N ARG A 76 -10.94 -3.42 -16.46
CA ARG A 76 -12.39 -3.31 -16.75
C ARG A 76 -13.13 -2.53 -15.66
N ALA A 77 -12.89 -2.83 -14.39
CA ALA A 77 -13.57 -2.21 -13.27
C ALA A 77 -13.30 -0.70 -13.17
N GLN A 78 -12.07 -0.27 -13.45
CA GLN A 78 -11.71 1.14 -13.45
C GLN A 78 -12.13 1.89 -14.72
N GLY A 79 -12.69 1.19 -15.73
CA GLY A 79 -13.21 1.78 -16.96
C GLY A 79 -12.19 2.03 -18.07
N THR A 80 -11.01 1.40 -18.04
CA THR A 80 -9.94 1.61 -19.05
C THR A 80 -9.36 0.30 -19.62
N PRO A 81 -10.18 -0.69 -20.00
CA PRO A 81 -9.68 -1.96 -20.51
C PRO A 81 -8.90 -1.79 -21.82
N ARG A 82 -7.91 -2.66 -22.04
CA ARG A 82 -7.13 -2.76 -23.28
C ARG A 82 -7.25 -4.17 -23.86
N GLY A 83 -7.02 -4.31 -25.16
CA GLY A 83 -6.97 -5.62 -25.83
C GLY A 83 -5.60 -6.31 -25.74
N ARG A 84 -4.78 -5.95 -24.75
CA ARG A 84 -3.40 -6.41 -24.58
C ARG A 84 -3.06 -6.53 -23.09
N ALA A 85 -2.06 -7.34 -22.78
CA ALA A 85 -1.53 -7.49 -21.42
C ALA A 85 -1.10 -6.14 -20.82
N GLY A 86 -1.34 -5.99 -19.52
CA GLY A 86 -1.01 -4.78 -18.74
C GLY A 86 -0.28 -5.10 -17.45
N GLY A 87 -0.31 -4.16 -16.50
CA GLY A 87 0.45 -4.24 -15.25
C GLY A 87 0.06 -5.41 -14.35
N VAL A 88 -1.20 -5.84 -14.38
CA VAL A 88 -1.66 -7.03 -13.64
C VAL A 88 -1.05 -8.31 -14.22
N THR A 89 -1.01 -8.43 -15.56
CA THR A 89 -0.34 -9.55 -16.24
C THR A 89 1.18 -9.53 -16.02
N ALA A 90 1.75 -8.35 -15.81
CA ALA A 90 3.17 -8.17 -15.51
C ALA A 90 3.54 -8.46 -14.04
N GLU A 91 2.57 -8.93 -13.23
CA GLU A 91 2.73 -9.17 -11.79
C GLU A 91 3.34 -7.95 -11.04
N ALA A 92 3.03 -6.74 -11.51
CA ALA A 92 3.60 -5.53 -10.94
C ALA A 92 3.10 -5.28 -9.51
N GLY A 93 1.88 -5.71 -9.18
CA GLY A 93 1.33 -5.59 -7.84
C GLY A 93 2.05 -6.49 -6.84
N GLU A 94 2.33 -7.72 -7.24
CA GLU A 94 3.09 -8.73 -6.50
C GLU A 94 4.51 -8.23 -6.23
N LEU A 95 5.17 -7.66 -7.24
CA LEU A 95 6.50 -7.07 -7.06
C LEU A 95 6.47 -5.92 -6.04
N VAL A 96 5.48 -5.03 -6.11
CA VAL A 96 5.36 -3.91 -5.15
C VAL A 96 5.18 -4.44 -3.72
N GLU A 97 4.24 -5.36 -3.51
CA GLU A 97 3.99 -5.98 -2.20
C GLU A 97 5.28 -6.61 -1.64
N ALA A 98 5.92 -7.48 -2.42
CA ALA A 98 7.16 -8.15 -2.03
C ALA A 98 8.29 -7.14 -1.77
N SER A 99 8.35 -6.06 -2.54
CA SER A 99 9.39 -5.04 -2.40
C SER A 99 9.24 -4.24 -1.12
N LEU A 100 8.02 -3.83 -0.79
CA LEU A 100 7.73 -3.11 0.45
C LEU A 100 8.06 -3.96 1.68
N ASP A 101 7.68 -5.24 1.66
CA ASP A 101 7.83 -6.09 2.84
C ASP A 101 9.24 -6.65 3.03
N ARG A 102 10.00 -6.81 1.95
CA ARG A 102 11.34 -7.40 2.00
C ARG A 102 12.47 -6.39 2.00
N PHE A 103 12.33 -5.27 1.30
CA PHE A 103 13.44 -4.36 1.04
C PHE A 103 13.31 -2.99 1.69
N VAL A 104 12.11 -2.61 2.15
CA VAL A 104 11.93 -1.35 2.88
C VAL A 104 11.99 -1.62 4.38
N PRO A 105 12.99 -1.09 5.10
CA PRO A 105 13.04 -1.21 6.55
C PRO A 105 11.83 -0.52 7.18
N PHE A 106 10.98 -1.30 7.86
CA PHE A 106 9.81 -0.79 8.55
C PHE A 106 9.86 -1.17 10.04
N PRO A 107 10.41 -0.27 10.90
CA PRO A 107 10.54 -0.53 12.33
C PRO A 107 9.18 -0.73 13.00
N GLN A 108 9.04 -1.79 13.79
CA GLN A 108 7.76 -2.11 14.45
C GLN A 108 7.38 -1.10 15.54
N GLU A 109 8.36 -0.34 16.04
CA GLU A 109 8.19 0.81 16.92
C GLU A 109 7.37 1.93 16.25
N VAL A 110 7.45 2.05 14.92
CA VAL A 110 6.67 2.99 14.11
C VAL A 110 5.39 2.33 13.59
N ALA A 111 5.44 1.05 13.24
CA ALA A 111 4.31 0.32 12.68
C ALA A 111 3.10 0.27 13.63
N ARG A 112 3.33 0.02 14.92
CA ARG A 112 2.27 -0.06 15.94
C ARG A 112 1.48 1.25 16.11
N PRO A 113 2.10 2.41 16.42
CA PRO A 113 1.35 3.65 16.57
C PRO A 113 0.67 4.09 15.27
N LEU A 114 1.28 3.84 14.11
CA LEU A 114 0.63 4.09 12.82
C LEU A 114 -0.60 3.21 12.62
N THR A 115 -0.51 1.92 12.94
CA THR A 115 -1.63 0.98 12.84
C THR A 115 -2.76 1.33 13.81
N MET A 116 -2.44 1.83 15.01
CA MET A 116 -3.44 2.37 15.93
C MET A 116 -4.20 3.57 15.33
N ALA A 117 -3.51 4.47 14.64
CA ALA A 117 -4.15 5.57 13.92
C ALA A 117 -5.07 5.05 12.80
N LEU A 118 -4.60 4.06 12.04
CA LEU A 118 -5.37 3.43 10.97
C LEU A 118 -6.61 2.68 11.49
N VAL A 119 -6.55 2.05 12.67
CA VAL A 119 -7.72 1.45 13.33
C VAL A 119 -8.83 2.48 13.53
N THR A 120 -8.50 3.68 14.01
CA THR A 120 -9.49 4.74 14.21
C THR A 120 -10.06 5.21 12.88
N ALA A 121 -9.20 5.51 11.91
CA ALA A 121 -9.63 5.98 10.59
C ALA A 121 -10.52 4.95 9.86
N THR A 122 -10.16 3.67 9.91
CA THR A 122 -10.92 2.58 9.27
C THR A 122 -12.23 2.30 9.98
N ALA A 123 -12.33 2.58 11.29
CA ALA A 123 -13.58 2.48 12.02
C ALA A 123 -14.61 3.53 11.54
N GLU A 124 -14.14 4.73 11.23
CA GLU A 124 -14.97 5.79 10.66
C GLU A 124 -15.35 5.51 9.20
N ALA A 125 -14.40 5.01 8.40
CA ALA A 125 -14.64 4.70 6.99
C ALA A 125 -15.57 3.50 6.76
N GLY A 126 -15.68 2.57 7.73
CA GLY A 126 -16.61 1.44 7.64
C GLY A 126 -16.24 0.41 6.57
N ILE A 127 -14.94 0.15 6.38
CA ILE A 127 -14.47 -0.80 5.34
C ILE A 127 -14.82 -2.24 5.74
N GLU A 128 -15.66 -2.88 4.91
CA GLU A 128 -16.11 -4.26 5.11
C GLU A 128 -15.07 -5.27 4.63
N LEU A 129 -14.92 -6.35 5.39
CA LEU A 129 -14.17 -7.54 5.00
C LEU A 129 -15.11 -8.67 4.53
N PRO A 130 -14.59 -9.69 3.84
CA PRO A 130 -15.40 -10.81 3.37
C PRO A 130 -16.24 -11.49 4.45
N ARG A 131 -17.47 -11.89 4.07
CA ARG A 131 -18.47 -12.49 4.97
C ARG A 131 -18.12 -13.89 5.50
N HIS A 132 -17.04 -14.50 5.02
CA HIS A 132 -16.58 -15.79 5.55
C HIS A 132 -15.81 -15.64 6.87
N LEU A 133 -15.38 -14.42 7.23
CA LEU A 133 -14.86 -14.13 8.55
C LEU A 133 -16.00 -14.11 9.58
N PRO A 134 -15.71 -14.45 10.86
CA PRO A 134 -16.65 -14.21 11.95
C PRO A 134 -17.17 -12.77 11.94
N SER A 135 -18.43 -12.57 12.31
CA SER A 135 -19.12 -11.27 12.25
C SER A 135 -18.36 -10.16 13.00
N GLU A 136 -17.68 -10.52 14.08
CA GLU A 136 -16.85 -9.69 14.94
C GLU A 136 -15.59 -9.17 14.22
N LEU A 137 -15.18 -9.86 13.15
CA LEU A 137 -14.01 -9.55 12.32
C LEU A 137 -14.41 -9.14 10.89
N GLY A 138 -15.71 -8.94 10.63
CA GLY A 138 -16.23 -8.53 9.33
C GLY A 138 -15.87 -7.10 8.92
N ARG A 139 -15.09 -6.38 9.73
CA ARG A 139 -14.63 -5.02 9.47
C ARG A 139 -13.11 -4.91 9.60
N LEU A 140 -12.51 -4.09 8.75
CA LEU A 140 -11.06 -3.90 8.71
C LEU A 140 -10.50 -3.36 10.03
N ASP A 141 -11.21 -2.46 10.71
CA ASP A 141 -10.77 -1.91 12.00
C ASP A 141 -10.70 -2.99 13.10
N ALA A 142 -11.63 -3.95 13.09
CA ALA A 142 -11.63 -5.06 14.03
C ALA A 142 -10.44 -6.01 13.76
N ALA A 143 -10.18 -6.32 12.49
CA ALA A 143 -9.03 -7.12 12.06
C ALA A 143 -7.68 -6.48 12.46
N LEU A 144 -7.52 -5.18 12.25
CA LEU A 144 -6.30 -4.45 12.65
C LEU A 144 -6.12 -4.42 14.17
N ARG A 145 -7.19 -4.23 14.94
CA ARG A 145 -7.14 -4.33 16.41
C ARG A 145 -6.71 -5.72 16.88
N LEU A 146 -7.14 -6.78 16.18
CA LEU A 146 -6.75 -8.14 16.51
C LEU A 146 -5.23 -8.34 16.31
N LEU A 147 -4.66 -7.89 15.20
CA LEU A 147 -3.21 -7.95 14.96
C LEU A 147 -2.40 -7.23 16.05
N LEU A 148 -2.87 -6.05 16.47
CA LEU A 148 -2.22 -5.26 17.53
C LEU A 148 -2.25 -5.97 18.89
N ARG A 149 -3.32 -6.71 19.20
CA ARG A 149 -3.41 -7.52 20.42
C ARG A 149 -2.48 -8.73 20.37
N GLY A 150 -2.30 -9.32 19.19
CA GLY A 150 -1.44 -10.48 18.97
C GLY A 150 0.07 -10.18 18.95
N ASP A 151 0.49 -8.92 19.03
CA ASP A 151 1.89 -8.50 18.80
C ASP A 151 2.42 -8.96 17.43
N GLU A 152 1.54 -8.93 16.42
CA GLU A 152 1.91 -9.32 15.06
C GLU A 152 2.83 -8.30 14.41
N LYS A 153 3.78 -8.79 13.61
CA LYS A 153 4.57 -7.93 12.74
C LYS A 153 3.67 -7.40 11.63
N ILE A 154 3.52 -6.09 11.58
CA ILE A 154 2.70 -5.44 10.56
C ILE A 154 3.57 -5.17 9.32
N PRO A 155 3.22 -5.74 8.16
CA PRO A 155 3.92 -5.48 6.91
C PRO A 155 3.63 -4.07 6.39
N LEU A 156 4.59 -3.47 5.70
CA LEU A 156 4.43 -2.12 5.14
C LEU A 156 3.42 -2.12 3.99
N SER A 157 3.36 -3.21 3.23
CA SER A 157 2.38 -3.43 2.18
C SER A 157 0.93 -3.26 2.68
N LEU A 158 0.60 -3.85 3.84
CA LEU A 158 -0.71 -3.71 4.48
C LEU A 158 -0.99 -2.27 4.89
N VAL A 159 -0.02 -1.58 5.50
CA VAL A 159 -0.18 -0.17 5.90
C VAL A 159 -0.50 0.70 4.68
N ALA A 160 0.27 0.55 3.60
CA ALA A 160 0.05 1.27 2.35
C ALA A 160 -1.32 0.94 1.72
N ALA A 161 -1.72 -0.33 1.74
CA ALA A 161 -3.01 -0.77 1.23
C ALA A 161 -4.19 -0.18 2.01
N VAL A 162 -4.12 -0.18 3.34
CA VAL A 162 -5.14 0.42 4.20
C VAL A 162 -5.22 1.93 3.96
N LEU A 163 -4.09 2.61 3.82
CA LEU A 163 -4.05 4.04 3.52
C LEU A 163 -4.73 4.35 2.18
N LEU A 164 -4.40 3.60 1.11
CA LEU A 164 -5.06 3.75 -0.19
C LEU A 164 -6.57 3.43 -0.11
N GLY A 165 -6.96 2.46 0.72
CA GLY A 165 -8.36 2.15 1.00
C GLY A 165 -9.11 3.28 1.69
N LEU A 166 -8.47 3.99 2.63
CA LEU A 166 -9.04 5.17 3.29
C LEU A 166 -9.21 6.33 2.32
N LEU A 167 -8.20 6.61 1.49
CA LEU A 167 -8.30 7.61 0.43
C LEU A 167 -9.42 7.27 -0.56
N ALA A 168 -9.58 5.99 -0.89
CA ALA A 168 -10.66 5.54 -1.74
C ALA A 168 -12.04 5.77 -1.12
N ALA A 169 -12.22 5.45 0.16
CA ALA A 169 -13.45 5.74 0.88
C ALA A 169 -13.76 7.25 0.97
N GLN A 170 -12.72 8.09 1.05
CA GLN A 170 -12.87 9.55 1.03
C GLN A 170 -13.28 10.07 -0.35
N VAL A 171 -12.69 9.54 -1.43
CA VAL A 171 -13.01 9.94 -2.81
C VAL A 171 -14.39 9.43 -3.24
N ASN A 172 -14.70 8.19 -2.89
CA ASN A 172 -15.97 7.55 -3.22
C ASN A 172 -16.42 6.64 -2.06
N PRO A 173 -17.33 7.10 -1.19
CA PRO A 173 -17.83 6.30 -0.07
C PRO A 173 -18.48 4.98 -0.48
N ALA A 174 -19.02 4.87 -1.70
CA ALA A 174 -19.60 3.63 -2.20
C ALA A 174 -18.55 2.56 -2.49
N ALA A 175 -17.26 2.92 -2.53
CA ALA A 175 -16.16 1.98 -2.72
C ALA A 175 -15.85 1.15 -1.47
N THR A 176 -16.50 1.37 -0.32
CA THR A 176 -16.30 0.59 0.92
C THR A 176 -16.85 -0.84 0.82
N GLY A 177 -17.79 -1.09 -0.08
CA GLY A 177 -18.25 -2.42 -0.49
C GLY A 177 -18.08 -2.65 -2.00
N GLY A 178 -17.97 -3.90 -2.45
CA GLY A 178 -17.88 -4.22 -3.88
C GLY A 178 -17.19 -5.55 -4.21
N PRO A 179 -16.94 -5.82 -5.50
CA PRO A 179 -16.46 -7.13 -5.97
C PRO A 179 -14.99 -7.41 -5.69
N PHE A 180 -14.15 -6.37 -5.57
CA PHE A 180 -12.76 -6.48 -5.14
C PHE A 180 -12.66 -6.39 -3.61
N LEU A 181 -11.55 -6.81 -3.01
CA LEU A 181 -11.37 -6.72 -1.55
C LEU A 181 -11.04 -5.29 -1.13
N SER A 182 -10.16 -4.63 -1.87
CA SER A 182 -9.70 -3.28 -1.59
C SER A 182 -10.68 -2.24 -2.12
N PRO A 183 -11.07 -1.24 -1.30
CA PRO A 183 -11.78 -0.07 -1.78
C PRO A 183 -11.08 0.65 -2.95
N PHE A 184 -9.75 0.71 -2.93
CA PHE A 184 -8.97 1.36 -3.99
C PHE A 184 -9.15 0.65 -5.35
N SER A 185 -9.21 -0.67 -5.36
CA SER A 185 -9.38 -1.47 -6.57
C SER A 185 -10.77 -1.33 -7.20
N ARG A 186 -11.76 -0.83 -6.44
CA ARG A 186 -13.13 -0.58 -6.89
C ARG A 186 -13.30 0.81 -7.52
N LEU A 187 -12.31 1.69 -7.41
CA LEU A 187 -12.38 3.04 -7.95
C LEU A 187 -12.29 3.06 -9.49
N SER A 188 -12.94 4.05 -10.08
CA SER A 188 -12.71 4.43 -11.48
C SER A 188 -11.28 4.96 -11.68
N TYR A 189 -10.79 4.97 -12.92
CA TYR A 189 -9.46 5.54 -13.23
C TYR A 189 -9.33 6.99 -12.74
N ARG A 190 -10.41 7.78 -12.92
CA ARG A 190 -10.46 9.18 -12.47
C ARG A 190 -10.39 9.27 -10.94
N ASP A 191 -11.10 8.41 -10.24
CA ASP A 191 -11.12 8.43 -8.78
C ASP A 191 -9.80 7.95 -8.19
N LYS A 192 -9.11 6.98 -8.82
CA LYS A 192 -7.74 6.59 -8.44
C LYS A 192 -6.77 7.76 -8.61
N ALA A 193 -6.87 8.50 -9.71
CA ALA A 193 -6.07 9.71 -9.90
C ALA A 193 -6.36 10.76 -8.81
N ARG A 194 -7.63 10.94 -8.42
CA ARG A 194 -8.00 11.84 -7.32
C ARG A 194 -7.47 11.35 -5.96
N ALA A 195 -7.46 10.04 -5.70
CA ALA A 195 -6.87 9.49 -4.48
C ALA A 195 -5.37 9.76 -4.41
N PHE A 196 -4.64 9.61 -5.52
CA PHE A 196 -3.21 9.96 -5.59
C PHE A 196 -2.98 11.47 -5.48
N GLU A 197 -3.84 12.29 -6.07
CA GLU A 197 -3.80 13.75 -5.88
C GLU A 197 -3.92 14.11 -4.39
N LEU A 198 -4.86 13.52 -3.65
CA LEU A 198 -4.99 13.72 -2.21
C LEU A 198 -3.78 13.22 -1.41
N LEU A 199 -3.13 12.16 -1.87
CA LEU A 199 -1.92 11.60 -1.24
C LEU A 199 -0.71 12.54 -1.41
N GLU A 200 -0.59 13.18 -2.58
CA GLU A 200 0.51 14.09 -2.90
C GLU A 200 0.31 15.50 -2.31
N HIS A 201 -0.93 15.94 -2.17
CA HIS A 201 -1.28 17.20 -1.51
C HIS A 201 -1.15 17.05 0.01
N THR A 202 -0.01 17.50 0.54
CA THR A 202 0.38 17.48 1.96
C THR A 202 -0.55 18.20 2.93
N ASP A 203 -1.50 19.00 2.45
CA ASP A 203 -2.46 19.74 3.29
C ASP A 203 -3.76 18.95 3.55
N SER A 204 -3.77 17.64 3.30
CA SER A 204 -4.96 16.80 3.44
C SER A 204 -5.37 16.56 4.90
N ASP A 205 -6.69 16.52 5.16
CA ASP A 205 -7.30 16.06 6.41
C ASP A 205 -6.72 14.73 6.91
N LEU A 206 -6.20 13.90 5.99
CA LEU A 206 -5.57 12.62 6.28
C LEU A 206 -4.22 12.77 7.01
N VAL A 207 -3.42 13.78 6.66
CA VAL A 207 -2.18 14.10 7.40
C VAL A 207 -2.53 14.58 8.81
N ALA A 208 -3.52 15.47 8.94
CA ALA A 208 -3.99 15.96 10.24
C ALA A 208 -4.56 14.83 11.11
N LEU A 209 -5.31 13.90 10.51
CA LEU A 209 -5.85 12.72 11.18
C LEU A 209 -4.71 11.82 11.68
N LEU A 210 -3.75 11.48 10.82
CA LEU A 210 -2.62 10.62 11.21
C LEU A 210 -1.69 11.30 12.24
N ASP A 211 -1.36 12.59 12.07
CA ASP A 211 -0.52 13.35 13.01
C ASP A 211 -1.15 13.46 14.40
N THR A 212 -2.48 13.60 14.49
CA THR A 212 -3.19 13.66 15.79
C THR A 212 -2.95 12.38 16.61
N HIS A 213 -2.89 11.24 15.93
CA HIS A 213 -2.79 9.92 16.56
C HIS A 213 -1.36 9.40 16.73
N LEU A 214 -0.35 10.06 16.17
CA LEU A 214 1.05 9.65 16.30
C LEU A 214 1.74 10.28 17.54
N PRO A 215 2.64 9.56 18.22
CA PRO A 215 3.44 10.11 19.30
C PRO A 215 4.59 10.99 18.78
N GLN A 216 5.03 11.99 19.54
CA GLN A 216 6.29 12.68 19.23
C GLN A 216 7.48 11.70 19.34
N PRO A 217 8.52 11.81 18.48
CA PRO A 217 8.78 12.89 17.50
C PRO A 217 8.17 12.66 16.10
N LEU A 218 7.34 11.62 15.90
CA LEU A 218 6.85 11.25 14.57
C LEU A 218 5.84 12.27 13.99
N ARG A 219 5.18 13.05 14.86
CA ARG A 219 4.30 14.16 14.44
C ARG A 219 5.04 15.13 13.52
N GLY A 220 4.48 15.41 12.34
CA GLY A 220 5.06 16.31 11.34
C GLY A 220 6.06 15.65 10.37
N SER A 221 6.51 14.42 10.62
CA SER A 221 7.32 13.62 9.67
C SER A 221 6.45 12.81 8.69
N VAL A 222 5.14 12.73 8.96
CA VAL A 222 4.15 11.93 8.24
C VAL A 222 3.89 12.48 6.85
N SER A 223 3.78 13.80 6.70
CA SER A 223 3.60 14.45 5.40
C SER A 223 4.71 14.07 4.41
N GLY A 224 5.96 14.07 4.87
CA GLY A 224 7.11 13.67 4.05
C GLY A 224 7.02 12.20 3.66
N LEU A 225 6.71 11.32 4.61
CA LEU A 225 6.57 9.88 4.37
C LEU A 225 5.43 9.56 3.38
N LEU A 226 4.29 10.25 3.49
CA LEU A 226 3.14 10.06 2.60
C LEU A 226 3.41 10.52 1.16
N LYS A 227 4.08 11.67 0.99
CA LYS A 227 4.55 12.13 -0.33
C LYS A 227 5.52 11.12 -0.97
N TYR A 228 6.50 10.66 -0.20
CA TYR A 228 7.44 9.62 -0.65
C TYR A 228 6.72 8.32 -1.00
N LEU A 229 5.69 7.95 -0.23
CA LEU A 229 4.87 6.78 -0.51
C LEU A 229 4.09 6.92 -1.81
N GLY A 230 3.42 8.05 -2.06
CA GLY A 230 2.67 8.29 -3.30
C GLY A 230 3.55 8.16 -4.56
N SER A 231 4.62 8.93 -4.64
CA SER A 231 5.54 8.87 -5.78
C SER A 231 6.29 7.53 -5.85
N GLY A 232 6.65 6.96 -4.70
CA GLY A 232 7.35 5.68 -4.61
C GLY A 232 6.52 4.49 -5.09
N LEU A 233 5.23 4.43 -4.72
CA LEU A 233 4.31 3.39 -5.17
C LEU A 233 4.10 3.44 -6.68
N LEU A 234 3.90 4.63 -7.26
CA LEU A 234 3.79 4.79 -8.72
C LEU A 234 5.08 4.41 -9.46
N SER A 235 6.23 4.73 -8.88
CA SER A 235 7.53 4.39 -9.46
C SER A 235 7.79 2.88 -9.41
N LEU A 236 7.53 2.22 -8.28
CA LEU A 236 7.71 0.78 -8.12
C LEU A 236 6.76 -0.02 -9.02
N VAL A 237 5.50 0.41 -9.14
CA VAL A 237 4.55 -0.29 -10.01
C VAL A 237 4.90 -0.10 -11.49
N ALA A 238 5.35 1.09 -11.89
CA ALA A 238 5.85 1.32 -13.24
C ALA A 238 7.09 0.45 -13.52
N PHE A 239 8.03 0.39 -12.58
CA PHE A 239 9.16 -0.52 -12.66
C PHE A 239 8.71 -1.97 -12.84
N GLY A 240 7.78 -2.46 -12.01
CA GLY A 240 7.22 -3.81 -12.15
C GLY A 240 6.60 -4.09 -13.51
N CYS A 241 5.91 -3.11 -14.09
CA CYS A 241 5.30 -3.26 -15.42
C CYS A 241 6.32 -3.45 -16.56
N PHE A 242 7.54 -2.92 -16.41
CA PHE A 242 8.55 -2.87 -17.48
C PHE A 242 9.79 -3.73 -17.24
N THR A 243 9.76 -4.61 -16.24
CA THR A 243 10.87 -5.53 -15.92
C THR A 243 10.57 -6.98 -16.30
N GLU A 244 11.57 -7.83 -16.16
CA GLU A 244 11.53 -9.26 -16.43
C GLU A 244 11.05 -10.08 -15.22
N HIS A 245 10.73 -9.44 -14.09
CA HIS A 245 10.50 -10.12 -12.82
C HIS A 245 9.50 -11.29 -12.91
N ALA A 246 8.33 -11.06 -13.52
CA ALA A 246 7.27 -12.05 -13.64
C ALA A 246 7.63 -13.27 -14.51
N VAL A 247 8.65 -13.13 -15.35
CA VAL A 247 9.08 -14.19 -16.28
C VAL A 247 10.48 -14.74 -15.96
N TRP A 248 11.15 -14.20 -14.94
CA TRP A 248 12.49 -14.58 -14.54
C TRP A 248 12.49 -15.93 -13.80
N ASP A 249 13.17 -16.93 -14.37
CA ASP A 249 13.45 -18.19 -13.72
C ASP A 249 14.80 -18.14 -13.02
N ALA A 250 14.79 -18.04 -11.69
CA ALA A 250 16.01 -17.95 -10.90
C ALA A 250 16.89 -19.22 -10.95
N ALA A 251 16.30 -20.40 -11.21
CA ALA A 251 17.05 -21.65 -11.30
C ALA A 251 17.76 -21.77 -12.66
N ARG A 252 17.08 -21.39 -13.74
CA ARG A 252 17.66 -21.36 -15.10
C ARG A 252 18.49 -20.11 -15.37
N ARG A 253 18.32 -19.06 -14.56
CA ARG A 253 18.89 -17.72 -14.77
C ARG A 253 18.54 -17.17 -16.15
N ASP A 254 17.29 -17.36 -16.56
CA ASP A 254 16.79 -16.98 -17.87
C ASP A 254 15.32 -16.54 -17.80
N ILE A 255 14.85 -15.85 -18.83
CA ILE A 255 13.45 -15.47 -18.97
C ILE A 255 12.64 -16.60 -19.64
N THR A 256 11.47 -16.90 -19.09
CA THR A 256 10.59 -17.99 -19.57
C THR A 256 9.65 -17.56 -20.69
N ALA A 257 9.44 -16.25 -20.86
CA ALA A 257 8.58 -15.66 -21.88
C ALA A 257 9.01 -14.21 -22.15
N LEU A 258 8.49 -13.62 -23.23
CA LEU A 258 8.72 -12.21 -23.54
C LEU A 258 7.97 -11.32 -22.52
N PRO A 259 8.66 -10.45 -21.75
CA PRO A 259 8.03 -9.59 -20.75
C PRO A 259 6.94 -8.68 -21.34
N VAL A 260 5.98 -8.30 -20.50
CA VAL A 260 4.90 -7.37 -20.89
C VAL A 260 5.47 -6.04 -21.36
N GLY A 261 6.36 -5.43 -20.57
CA GLY A 261 7.01 -4.17 -20.92
C GLY A 261 7.71 -4.21 -22.27
N TRP A 262 8.46 -5.28 -22.55
CA TRP A 262 9.19 -5.45 -23.79
C TRP A 262 8.25 -5.50 -25.01
N ARG A 263 7.15 -6.26 -24.91
CA ARG A 263 6.12 -6.29 -25.98
C ARG A 263 5.50 -4.93 -26.24
N LEU A 264 5.29 -4.14 -25.18
CA LEU A 264 4.63 -2.84 -25.28
C LEU A 264 5.55 -1.77 -25.88
N THR A 265 6.85 -1.83 -25.60
CA THR A 265 7.86 -0.90 -26.12
C THR A 265 8.47 -1.35 -27.44
N GLY A 266 8.28 -2.62 -27.84
CA GLY A 266 8.98 -3.21 -28.98
C GLY A 266 10.45 -3.52 -28.68
N TYR A 267 10.80 -3.68 -27.40
CA TYR A 267 12.16 -4.05 -27.00
C TYR A 267 12.42 -5.53 -27.31
N ASP A 268 13.50 -5.81 -28.03
CA ASP A 268 13.88 -7.13 -28.53
C ASP A 268 14.79 -7.91 -27.58
N GLY A 269 15.10 -7.34 -26.40
CA GLY A 269 15.85 -8.03 -25.34
C GLY A 269 17.34 -8.18 -25.59
N ARG A 270 17.84 -7.60 -26.68
CA ARG A 270 19.21 -7.83 -27.17
C ARG A 270 19.79 -6.57 -27.78
N THR A 271 20.03 -5.56 -26.95
CA THR A 271 21.08 -4.60 -27.27
C THR A 271 22.39 -5.07 -26.65
N ASP A 272 23.08 -5.96 -27.36
CA ASP A 272 24.53 -6.13 -27.27
C ASP A 272 25.18 -4.78 -27.62
N GLY A 273 25.23 -3.86 -26.64
CA GLY A 273 25.77 -2.52 -26.84
C GLY A 273 24.93 -1.68 -27.80
N LEU A 274 24.34 -0.60 -27.30
CA LEU A 274 24.04 0.51 -28.20
C LEU A 274 25.38 1.01 -28.78
N ASP A 275 25.37 1.46 -30.04
CA ASP A 275 26.54 2.11 -30.69
C ASP A 275 26.96 3.42 -29.98
N ASP A 276 26.29 3.74 -28.86
CA ASP A 276 26.60 4.79 -27.90
C ASP A 276 27.88 4.51 -27.08
N LEU A 277 28.27 3.23 -26.93
CA LEU A 277 29.60 2.85 -26.46
C LEU A 277 30.50 2.66 -27.68
N LYS A 278 31.47 3.55 -27.88
CA LYS A 278 32.47 3.53 -28.99
C LYS A 278 33.44 2.33 -28.94
N GLY A 279 32.92 1.11 -28.79
CA GLY A 279 33.66 -0.13 -28.73
C GLY A 279 33.59 -0.81 -27.36
N TYR A 280 33.68 -2.14 -27.39
CA TYR A 280 33.88 -2.94 -26.19
C TYR A 280 35.31 -2.72 -25.64
N TYR A 281 35.47 -2.88 -24.32
CA TYR A 281 36.77 -2.82 -23.65
C TYR A 281 37.83 -3.67 -24.39
N GLN A 282 38.99 -3.07 -24.70
CA GLN A 282 40.11 -3.68 -25.45
C GLN A 282 39.83 -3.96 -26.95
N GLY A 283 38.94 -3.20 -27.60
CA GLY A 283 38.76 -3.29 -29.06
C GLY A 283 37.97 -4.51 -29.52
N ARG A 284 37.17 -5.12 -28.62
CA ARG A 284 36.26 -6.21 -29.00
C ARG A 284 35.07 -5.61 -29.77
N LYS A 285 34.44 -6.43 -30.60
CA LYS A 285 33.27 -6.03 -31.43
C LYS A 285 31.97 -6.69 -31.01
N GLU A 286 32.04 -7.67 -30.11
CA GLU A 286 30.91 -8.42 -29.58
C GLU A 286 31.22 -8.93 -28.17
N ALA A 287 30.19 -9.14 -27.35
CA ALA A 287 30.29 -9.88 -26.10
C ALA A 287 30.05 -11.37 -26.39
N VAL A 288 31.12 -12.17 -26.44
CA VAL A 288 30.97 -13.62 -26.60
C VAL A 288 30.43 -14.20 -25.29
N GLY A 289 29.12 -14.41 -25.22
CA GLY A 289 28.48 -15.20 -24.17
C GLY A 289 28.92 -16.66 -24.28
N ARG A 290 29.45 -17.23 -23.19
CA ARG A 290 29.74 -18.68 -23.14
C ARG A 290 28.40 -19.45 -23.14
N ALA A 291 28.26 -20.35 -24.12
CA ALA A 291 27.22 -21.39 -24.16
C ALA A 291 27.42 -22.43 -23.05
#